data_AF-A0A5C5NLP8-F1
#
_entry.id   AF-A0A5C5NLP8-F1
#
_cell.length_a   1.000
_cell.length_b   1.000
_cell.length_c   1.000
_cell.angle_alpha   90.00
_cell.angle_beta   90.00
_cell.angle_gamma   90.00
#
_symmetry.space_group_name_H-M   'P 1'
#
loop_
_entity.id
_entity.type
_entity.pdbx_description
1 polymer ?
#
loop_
_entity_poly.entity_id
_entity_poly.type
_entity_poly.pdbx_seq_one_letter_code
_entity_poly.pdbx_strand_id
1 'polypeptide(L)'
;MAHLDDSSPDEDIFEVLRDAKGEDVFTICDAIEPNLTINVRGQVLSFLKEMAVGDVVFTLSGSNIYPGVISGDPYVATQAFSDSERFIVRRSVTWGDPIERSKIPVTLAKSFHAYQAVFSLGDNSKEIHHWLSAFFVSEGTYYSSLRVNQAGDLSHHSLKNLSEVMDRLQVLSLMIGDNEGFDFSSDLVTLETLLDVMKRFDRESLLVLTSQQVMMSPGDIWYGFKSSSLRSGVAFLVGLALLFNQTIAFADAELERIKEEVTPVITQNLPAVKDNVDLEAVKQALWVKPAGQNRSFVDQEPSPELFPQDGTPRYSSR
;
A
#
# COMPACT_ATOMS: atom_id res chain seq x y z
N MET A 1 -26.21 -15.71 -9.71
CA MET A 1 -24.90 -15.11 -10.05
C MET A 1 -25.22 -13.83 -10.75
N ALA A 2 -24.70 -12.70 -10.26
CA ALA A 2 -25.19 -11.40 -10.68
C ALA A 2 -23.95 -10.56 -11.08
N HIS A 3 -23.60 -10.67 -12.36
CA HIS A 3 -22.51 -9.95 -12.99
C HIS A 3 -23.05 -8.62 -13.53
N LEU A 4 -22.20 -7.59 -13.62
CA LEU A 4 -22.62 -6.28 -14.15
C LEU A 4 -23.11 -6.38 -15.59
N ASP A 5 -22.63 -7.40 -16.33
CA ASP A 5 -22.92 -7.75 -17.72
C ASP A 5 -24.41 -7.86 -18.10
N ASP A 6 -25.34 -7.76 -17.16
CA ASP A 6 -26.78 -7.74 -17.43
C ASP A 6 -27.36 -6.32 -17.67
N SER A 7 -26.68 -5.25 -17.24
CA SER A 7 -27.27 -3.88 -17.14
C SER A 7 -26.76 -2.87 -18.17
N SER A 8 -27.64 -2.07 -18.81
CA SER A 8 -27.29 -1.10 -19.88
C SER A 8 -27.83 0.33 -19.62
N PRO A 9 -27.13 1.14 -18.81
CA PRO A 9 -27.54 2.52 -18.50
C PRO A 9 -27.30 3.53 -19.63
N ASP A 10 -28.25 4.45 -19.84
CA ASP A 10 -28.16 5.61 -20.75
C ASP A 10 -27.32 6.77 -20.18
N GLU A 11 -26.73 7.60 -21.05
CA GLU A 11 -25.78 8.67 -20.70
C GLU A 11 -26.38 9.77 -19.78
N ASP A 12 -27.66 10.08 -19.95
CA ASP A 12 -28.39 11.04 -19.11
C ASP A 12 -28.54 10.59 -17.66
N ILE A 13 -28.46 9.27 -17.40
CA ILE A 13 -28.65 8.69 -16.07
C ILE A 13 -27.46 8.99 -15.15
N PHE A 14 -26.24 9.21 -15.69
CA PHE A 14 -25.05 9.48 -14.88
C PHE A 14 -25.06 10.89 -14.26
N GLU A 15 -25.59 11.89 -14.98
CA GLU A 15 -25.79 13.24 -14.45
C GLU A 15 -26.79 13.22 -13.29
N VAL A 16 -27.90 12.47 -13.46
CA VAL A 16 -28.96 12.37 -12.46
C VAL A 16 -28.52 11.54 -11.24
N LEU A 17 -27.77 10.45 -11.42
CA LEU A 17 -27.24 9.63 -10.31
C LEU A 17 -26.17 10.34 -9.48
N ARG A 18 -25.39 11.24 -10.08
CA ARG A 18 -24.31 11.98 -9.42
C ARG A 18 -24.86 12.85 -8.28
N ASP A 19 -26.00 13.50 -8.52
CA ASP A 19 -26.63 14.42 -7.58
C ASP A 19 -27.73 13.77 -6.71
N ALA A 20 -28.19 12.57 -7.07
CA ALA A 20 -29.23 11.85 -6.35
C ALA A 20 -28.80 11.43 -4.93
N LYS A 21 -29.73 11.52 -3.96
CA LYS A 21 -29.53 11.10 -2.55
C LYS A 21 -30.71 10.27 -2.06
N GLY A 22 -30.47 9.38 -1.10
CA GLY A 22 -31.54 8.61 -0.47
C GLY A 22 -32.28 7.70 -1.46
N GLU A 23 -33.62 7.71 -1.42
CA GLU A 23 -34.51 6.86 -2.23
C GLU A 23 -34.45 7.15 -3.74
N ASP A 24 -34.00 8.35 -4.14
CA ASP A 24 -33.89 8.74 -5.55
C ASP A 24 -32.87 7.89 -6.30
N VAL A 25 -31.78 7.53 -5.62
CA VAL A 25 -30.73 6.63 -6.16
C VAL A 25 -31.32 5.26 -6.51
N PHE A 26 -32.23 4.75 -5.67
CA PHE A 26 -32.87 3.45 -5.87
C PHE A 26 -33.84 3.48 -7.05
N THR A 27 -34.58 4.58 -7.20
CA THR A 27 -35.53 4.79 -8.30
C THR A 27 -34.81 4.85 -9.65
N ILE A 28 -33.63 5.50 -9.69
CA ILE A 28 -32.84 5.62 -10.92
C ILE A 28 -32.15 4.29 -11.28
N CYS A 29 -31.64 3.53 -10.30
CA CYS A 29 -31.11 2.19 -10.56
C CYS A 29 -32.20 1.20 -11.04
N ASP A 30 -33.43 1.30 -10.53
CA ASP A 30 -34.56 0.52 -11.02
C ASP A 30 -35.00 0.94 -12.45
N ALA A 31 -34.75 2.20 -12.83
CA ALA A 31 -34.98 2.69 -14.19
C ALA A 31 -33.89 2.23 -15.19
N ILE A 32 -32.64 2.01 -14.73
CA ILE A 32 -31.56 1.42 -15.55
C ILE A 32 -31.90 -0.01 -15.96
N GLU A 33 -32.37 -0.83 -15.02
CA GLU A 33 -32.83 -2.17 -15.35
C GLU A 33 -33.81 -2.70 -14.28
N PRO A 34 -35.07 -2.97 -14.64
CA PRO A 34 -36.04 -3.53 -13.71
C PRO A 34 -35.61 -4.95 -13.33
N ASN A 35 -35.57 -5.23 -12.03
CA ASN A 35 -35.17 -6.51 -11.41
C ASN A 35 -33.67 -6.72 -11.13
N LEU A 36 -32.84 -5.67 -11.14
CA LEU A 36 -31.48 -5.78 -10.63
C LEU A 36 -31.48 -6.32 -9.19
N THR A 37 -30.70 -7.36 -8.92
CA THR A 37 -30.54 -7.85 -7.54
C THR A 37 -29.84 -6.79 -6.68
N ILE A 38 -30.13 -6.75 -5.38
CA ILE A 38 -29.51 -5.81 -4.42
C ILE A 38 -27.98 -5.79 -4.55
N ASN A 39 -27.37 -6.94 -4.82
CA ASN A 39 -25.91 -7.07 -4.98
C ASN A 39 -25.38 -6.41 -6.25
N VAL A 40 -26.12 -6.42 -7.38
CA VAL A 40 -25.69 -5.73 -8.61
C VAL A 40 -25.89 -4.24 -8.46
N ARG A 41 -26.98 -3.81 -7.80
CA ARG A 41 -27.21 -2.40 -7.47
C ARG A 41 -26.08 -1.83 -6.63
N GLY A 42 -25.65 -2.54 -5.59
CA GLY A 42 -24.50 -2.14 -4.78
C GLY A 42 -23.23 -1.96 -5.62
N GLN A 43 -22.95 -2.89 -6.54
CA GLN A 43 -21.79 -2.81 -7.44
C GLN A 43 -21.85 -1.62 -8.40
N VAL A 44 -23.02 -1.34 -8.98
CA VAL A 44 -23.24 -0.17 -9.86
C VAL A 44 -23.03 1.12 -9.06
N LEU A 45 -23.56 1.21 -7.84
CA LEU A 45 -23.41 2.38 -6.98
C LEU A 45 -21.96 2.61 -6.56
N SER A 46 -21.26 1.55 -6.15
CA SER A 46 -19.84 1.64 -5.84
C SER A 46 -19.04 2.13 -7.04
N PHE A 47 -19.33 1.60 -8.23
CA PHE A 47 -18.63 1.98 -9.46
C PHE A 47 -18.91 3.43 -9.89
N LEU A 48 -20.16 3.88 -9.81
CA LEU A 48 -20.55 5.20 -10.30
C LEU A 48 -20.27 6.32 -9.30
N LYS A 49 -20.45 6.06 -8.00
CA LYS A 49 -20.53 7.11 -7.00
C LYS A 49 -19.42 7.05 -5.95
N GLU A 50 -19.01 5.85 -5.55
CA GLU A 50 -18.03 5.70 -4.48
C GLU A 50 -16.60 5.78 -5.01
N MET A 51 -16.35 5.26 -6.22
CA MET A 51 -15.05 5.36 -6.89
C MET A 51 -14.80 6.79 -7.38
N ALA A 52 -13.61 7.33 -7.08
CA ALA A 52 -13.19 8.68 -7.42
C ALA A 52 -11.87 8.72 -8.19
N VAL A 53 -11.62 9.81 -8.92
CA VAL A 53 -10.31 10.07 -9.54
C VAL A 53 -9.23 10.09 -8.45
N GLY A 54 -8.16 9.33 -8.67
CA GLY A 54 -7.09 9.12 -7.70
C GLY A 54 -7.19 7.82 -6.90
N ASP A 55 -8.34 7.13 -6.91
CA ASP A 55 -8.47 5.84 -6.24
C ASP A 55 -7.63 4.75 -6.93
N VAL A 56 -7.07 3.85 -6.12
CA VAL A 56 -6.34 2.66 -6.59
C VAL A 56 -7.33 1.53 -6.83
N VAL A 57 -7.33 0.99 -8.03
CA VAL A 57 -8.15 -0.14 -8.47
C VAL A 57 -7.29 -1.33 -8.83
N PHE A 58 -7.88 -2.53 -8.73
CA PHE A 58 -7.23 -3.77 -9.14
C PHE A 58 -8.15 -4.52 -10.07
N THR A 59 -7.63 -4.96 -11.21
CA THR A 59 -8.30 -5.96 -12.05
C THR A 59 -7.52 -7.26 -12.07
N LEU A 60 -8.24 -8.35 -12.32
CA LEU A 60 -7.78 -9.71 -12.14
C LEU A 60 -7.79 -10.44 -13.49
N SER A 61 -6.64 -10.95 -13.91
CA SER A 61 -6.55 -11.97 -14.97
C SER A 61 -6.27 -13.35 -14.37
N GLY A 62 -6.19 -14.38 -15.23
CA GLY A 62 -5.94 -15.76 -14.82
C GLY A 62 -4.68 -15.95 -13.94
N SER A 63 -3.55 -15.33 -14.29
CA SER A 63 -2.29 -15.46 -13.56
C SER A 63 -1.81 -14.18 -12.89
N ASN A 64 -2.35 -13.02 -13.27
CA ASN A 64 -1.83 -11.71 -12.85
C ASN A 64 -2.94 -10.82 -12.26
N ILE A 65 -2.54 -9.90 -11.40
CA ILE A 65 -3.30 -8.74 -10.95
C ILE A 65 -2.72 -7.51 -11.62
N TYR A 66 -3.58 -6.65 -12.13
CA TYR A 66 -3.21 -5.38 -12.72
C TYR A 66 -3.73 -4.27 -11.80
N PRO A 67 -2.84 -3.58 -11.08
CA PRO A 67 -3.25 -2.41 -10.35
C PRO A 67 -3.30 -1.18 -11.28
N GLY A 68 -4.17 -0.23 -10.97
CA GLY A 68 -4.26 1.02 -11.70
C GLY A 68 -4.80 2.14 -10.83
N VAL A 69 -4.74 3.37 -11.33
CA VAL A 69 -5.28 4.57 -10.68
C VAL A 69 -6.36 5.18 -11.58
N ILE A 70 -7.52 5.48 -11.02
CA ILE A 70 -8.61 6.12 -11.76
C ILE A 70 -8.18 7.51 -12.18
N SER A 71 -8.18 7.77 -13.48
CA SER A 71 -7.75 9.02 -14.10
C SER A 71 -8.89 9.84 -14.69
N GLY A 72 -10.13 9.34 -14.64
CA GLY A 72 -11.30 10.06 -15.14
C GLY A 72 -12.61 9.63 -14.51
N ASP A 73 -13.61 10.50 -14.68
CA ASP A 73 -15.00 10.27 -14.30
C ASP A 73 -15.63 9.12 -15.09
N PRO A 74 -16.73 8.52 -14.59
CA PRO A 74 -17.41 7.46 -15.31
C PRO A 74 -18.04 8.02 -16.60
N TYR A 75 -17.93 7.26 -17.68
CA TYR A 75 -18.46 7.63 -18.99
C TYR A 75 -19.07 6.41 -19.69
N VAL A 76 -19.98 6.65 -20.64
CA VAL A 76 -20.54 5.59 -21.48
C VAL A 76 -19.60 5.33 -22.65
N ALA A 77 -19.16 4.09 -22.79
CA ALA A 77 -18.38 3.71 -23.95
C ALA A 77 -19.25 3.68 -25.21
N THR A 78 -18.75 4.29 -26.28
CA THR A 78 -19.40 4.27 -27.60
C THR A 78 -19.36 2.90 -28.27
N GLN A 79 -18.51 1.98 -27.78
CA GLN A 79 -18.34 0.65 -28.35
C GLN A 79 -18.18 -0.40 -27.24
N ALA A 80 -19.05 -1.41 -27.27
CA ALA A 80 -18.89 -2.63 -26.50
C ALA A 80 -17.69 -3.45 -27.02
N PHE A 81 -16.91 -4.02 -26.12
CA PHE A 81 -15.86 -4.99 -26.40
C PHE A 81 -16.42 -6.31 -26.95
N SER A 82 -17.68 -6.66 -26.63
CA SER A 82 -18.36 -7.83 -27.20
C SER A 82 -19.86 -7.62 -27.37
N ASP A 83 -20.49 -8.35 -28.29
CA ASP A 83 -21.94 -8.34 -28.51
C ASP A 83 -22.76 -8.81 -27.29
N SER A 84 -22.10 -9.42 -26.30
CA SER A 84 -22.69 -9.88 -25.04
C SER A 84 -22.49 -8.93 -23.85
N GLU A 85 -21.70 -7.87 -24.01
CA GLU A 85 -21.48 -6.87 -22.96
C GLU A 85 -22.68 -5.93 -22.89
N ARG A 86 -23.42 -5.97 -21.78
CA ARG A 86 -24.53 -5.02 -21.57
C ARG A 86 -24.10 -3.81 -20.75
N PHE A 87 -23.13 -3.95 -19.86
CA PHE A 87 -22.61 -2.85 -19.05
C PHE A 87 -21.47 -2.13 -19.75
N ILE A 88 -21.82 -1.03 -20.40
CA ILE A 88 -20.90 -0.22 -21.23
C ILE A 88 -20.34 1.00 -20.49
N VAL A 89 -20.58 1.12 -19.18
CA VAL A 89 -20.01 2.21 -18.38
C VAL A 89 -18.55 1.90 -18.07
N ARG A 90 -17.69 2.88 -18.33
CA ARG A 90 -16.25 2.76 -18.15
C ARG A 90 -15.71 3.93 -17.33
N ARG A 91 -14.51 3.73 -16.81
CA ARG A 91 -13.69 4.77 -16.21
C ARG A 91 -12.32 4.71 -16.85
N SER A 92 -11.72 5.88 -17.04
CA SER A 92 -10.32 5.95 -17.45
C SER A 92 -9.45 5.53 -16.28
N VAL A 93 -8.53 4.60 -16.52
CA VAL A 93 -7.59 4.08 -15.53
C VAL A 93 -6.20 4.07 -16.13
N THR A 94 -5.24 4.61 -15.40
CA THR A 94 -3.82 4.45 -15.71
C THR A 94 -3.33 3.18 -15.04
N TRP A 95 -3.02 2.15 -15.82
CA TRP A 95 -2.60 0.84 -15.34
C TRP A 95 -1.08 0.77 -15.11
N GLY A 96 -0.67 0.08 -14.04
CA GLY A 96 0.72 -0.27 -13.77
C GLY A 96 1.08 -1.68 -14.23
N ASP A 97 2.26 -2.15 -13.82
CA ASP A 97 2.80 -3.45 -14.25
C ASP A 97 2.01 -4.62 -13.63
N PRO A 98 1.85 -5.73 -14.38
CA PRO A 98 1.20 -6.93 -13.88
C PRO A 98 1.97 -7.57 -12.72
N ILE A 99 1.24 -7.95 -11.67
CA ILE A 99 1.76 -8.66 -10.51
C ILE A 99 1.27 -10.12 -10.56
N GLU A 100 2.19 -11.08 -10.55
CA GLU A 100 1.83 -12.50 -10.47
C GLU A 100 1.00 -12.80 -9.22
N ARG A 101 -0.09 -13.57 -9.38
CA ARG A 101 -0.96 -13.96 -8.26
C ARG A 101 -0.24 -14.75 -7.16
N SER A 102 0.82 -15.48 -7.51
CA SER A 102 1.70 -16.20 -6.57
C SER A 102 2.42 -15.27 -5.58
N LYS A 103 2.53 -13.97 -5.90
CA LYS A 103 3.22 -12.96 -5.10
C LYS A 103 2.28 -12.21 -4.15
N ILE A 104 0.97 -12.46 -4.20
CA ILE A 104 -0.03 -11.84 -3.33
C ILE A 104 0.11 -12.42 -1.90
N PRO A 105 0.17 -11.58 -0.86
CA PRO A 105 0.10 -12.02 0.52
C PRO A 105 -1.15 -12.86 0.78
N VAL A 106 -1.01 -13.94 1.55
CA VAL A 106 -2.12 -14.86 1.87
C VAL A 106 -3.30 -14.13 2.54
N THR A 107 -3.02 -13.04 3.27
CA THR A 107 -4.02 -12.16 3.89
C THR A 107 -4.91 -11.47 2.85
N LEU A 108 -4.35 -11.02 1.73
CA LEU A 108 -5.08 -10.38 0.63
C LEU A 108 -5.66 -11.38 -0.37
N ALA A 109 -5.08 -12.58 -0.45
CA ALA A 109 -5.53 -13.61 -1.39
C ALA A 109 -7.04 -13.85 -1.27
N LYS A 110 -7.58 -13.89 -0.03
CA LYS A 110 -9.03 -14.09 0.19
C LYS A 110 -9.88 -12.97 -0.40
N SER A 111 -9.43 -11.72 -0.30
CA SER A 111 -10.14 -10.55 -0.85
C SER A 111 -10.21 -10.63 -2.38
N PHE A 112 -9.18 -11.15 -3.05
CA PHE A 112 -9.17 -11.38 -4.50
C PHE A 112 -9.94 -12.63 -4.97
N HIS A 113 -10.58 -13.37 -4.07
CA HIS A 113 -11.54 -14.44 -4.40
C HIS A 113 -13.00 -13.97 -4.26
N ALA A 114 -13.25 -12.66 -4.11
CA ALA A 114 -14.59 -12.12 -4.03
C ALA A 114 -15.40 -12.44 -5.31
N TYR A 115 -16.66 -12.82 -5.13
CA TYR A 115 -17.59 -13.17 -6.21
C TYR A 115 -18.26 -11.95 -6.87
N GLN A 116 -17.88 -10.74 -6.46
CA GLN A 116 -18.42 -9.47 -6.97
C GLN A 116 -17.45 -8.88 -8.00
N ALA A 117 -17.99 -8.27 -9.05
CA ALA A 117 -17.22 -7.60 -10.11
C ALA A 117 -16.57 -6.29 -9.62
N VAL A 118 -17.24 -5.58 -8.71
CA VAL A 118 -16.70 -4.39 -8.03
C VAL A 118 -16.90 -4.58 -6.53
N PHE A 119 -15.85 -4.44 -5.75
CA PHE A 119 -15.92 -4.48 -4.30
C PHE A 119 -14.85 -3.57 -3.70
N SER A 120 -15.19 -2.96 -2.57
CA SER A 120 -14.22 -2.15 -1.83
C SER A 120 -13.22 -3.06 -1.12
N LEU A 121 -11.96 -2.69 -1.22
CA LEU A 121 -10.90 -3.26 -0.39
C LEU A 121 -10.65 -2.45 0.88
N GLY A 122 -11.51 -1.46 1.19
CA GLY A 122 -11.31 -0.47 2.27
C GLY A 122 -10.97 -1.08 3.63
N ASP A 123 -11.61 -2.19 3.99
CA ASP A 123 -11.35 -2.93 5.24
C ASP A 123 -9.94 -3.54 5.31
N ASN A 124 -9.27 -3.72 4.16
CA ASN A 124 -7.91 -4.25 4.01
C ASN A 124 -6.95 -3.24 3.34
N SER A 125 -7.30 -1.95 3.33
CA SER A 125 -6.52 -0.90 2.65
C SER A 125 -5.07 -0.85 3.14
N LYS A 126 -4.86 -1.07 4.44
CA LYS A 126 -3.54 -1.13 5.07
C LYS A 126 -2.71 -2.30 4.54
N GLU A 127 -3.29 -3.50 4.45
CA GLU A 127 -2.63 -4.71 3.93
C GLU A 127 -2.28 -4.54 2.45
N ILE A 128 -3.12 -3.86 1.68
CA ILE A 128 -2.85 -3.52 0.28
C ILE A 128 -1.70 -2.52 0.15
N HIS A 129 -1.68 -1.48 0.96
CA HIS A 129 -0.56 -0.55 0.98
C HIS A 129 0.73 -1.25 1.40
N HIS A 130 0.68 -2.14 2.38
CA HIS A 130 1.83 -2.97 2.75
C HIS A 130 2.30 -3.91 1.62
N TRP A 131 1.38 -4.35 0.75
CA TRP A 131 1.70 -5.18 -0.41
C TRP A 131 2.28 -4.39 -1.58
N LEU A 132 1.69 -3.23 -1.89
CA LEU A 132 2.06 -2.43 -3.05
C LEU A 132 3.26 -1.52 -2.82
N SER A 133 3.47 -1.11 -1.58
CA SER A 133 4.46 -0.11 -1.22
C SER A 133 5.33 -0.59 -0.07
N ALA A 134 6.65 -0.58 -0.26
CA ALA A 134 7.61 -0.83 0.81
C ALA A 134 7.57 0.25 1.91
N PHE A 135 7.08 1.44 1.58
CA PHE A 135 6.99 2.61 2.44
C PHE A 135 5.72 3.40 2.11
N PHE A 136 4.95 3.82 3.12
CA PHE A 136 3.81 4.72 2.94
C PHE A 136 3.49 5.47 4.23
N VAL A 137 2.76 6.58 4.12
CA VAL A 137 2.32 7.39 5.26
C VAL A 137 0.80 7.44 5.25
N SER A 138 0.17 7.18 6.40
CA SER A 138 -1.28 7.30 6.56
C SER A 138 -1.62 7.70 8.00
N GLU A 139 -2.49 8.69 8.15
CA GLU A 139 -3.00 9.19 9.45
C GLU A 139 -1.89 9.47 10.50
N GLY A 140 -0.78 10.09 10.07
CA GLY A 140 0.35 10.40 10.94
C GLY A 140 1.16 9.16 11.39
N THR A 141 0.95 8.03 10.72
CA THR A 141 1.73 6.80 10.92
C THR A 141 2.57 6.50 9.70
N TYR A 142 3.83 6.16 9.95
CA TYR A 142 4.87 5.91 8.96
C TYR A 142 5.10 4.41 8.88
N TYR A 143 4.72 3.83 7.75
CA TYR A 143 4.67 2.39 7.56
C TYR A 143 5.82 1.90 6.70
N SER A 144 6.31 0.69 7.01
CA SER A 144 7.23 -0.03 6.14
C SER A 144 6.96 -1.53 6.13
N SER A 145 7.23 -2.15 4.97
CA SER A 145 7.09 -3.59 4.74
C SER A 145 8.42 -4.22 4.35
N LEU A 146 8.83 -5.23 5.11
CA LEU A 146 9.98 -6.08 4.83
C LEU A 146 9.51 -7.50 4.50
N ARG A 147 10.05 -8.08 3.43
CA ARG A 147 9.76 -9.46 3.03
C ARG A 147 10.89 -10.38 3.46
N VAL A 148 10.57 -11.40 4.24
CA VAL A 148 11.45 -12.46 4.71
C VAL A 148 11.27 -13.67 3.79
N ASN A 149 12.34 -14.14 3.15
CA ASN A 149 12.24 -15.27 2.19
C ASN A 149 13.06 -16.50 2.60
N GLN A 150 13.62 -16.54 3.83
CA GLN A 150 14.46 -17.63 4.30
C GLN A 150 13.83 -19.01 4.08
N ALA A 151 14.51 -19.95 3.44
CA ALA A 151 13.97 -21.31 3.34
C ALA A 151 13.95 -21.99 4.72
N GLY A 152 12.78 -22.46 5.17
CA GLY A 152 12.60 -23.15 6.46
C GLY A 152 12.29 -22.22 7.64
N ASP A 153 12.66 -22.67 8.85
CA ASP A 153 12.35 -21.95 10.09
C ASP A 153 13.17 -20.65 10.24
N LEU A 154 12.52 -19.59 10.71
CA LEU A 154 13.16 -18.29 10.90
C LEU A 154 14.16 -18.29 12.05
N SER A 155 15.36 -17.74 11.80
CA SER A 155 16.38 -17.57 12.85
C SER A 155 15.90 -16.58 13.91
N HIS A 156 15.62 -17.08 15.12
CA HIS A 156 15.21 -16.23 16.26
C HIS A 156 16.26 -15.17 16.59
N HIS A 157 17.55 -15.53 16.55
CA HIS A 157 18.64 -14.58 16.82
C HIS A 157 18.66 -13.46 15.79
N SER A 158 18.46 -13.78 14.50
CA SER A 158 18.43 -12.77 13.44
C SER A 158 17.19 -11.87 13.55
N LEU A 159 16.03 -12.44 13.90
CA LEU A 159 14.81 -11.67 14.17
C LEU A 159 14.98 -10.72 15.36
N LYS A 160 15.58 -11.19 16.46
CA LYS A 160 15.89 -10.34 17.63
C LYS A 160 16.78 -9.17 17.23
N ASN A 161 17.85 -9.45 16.48
CA ASN A 161 18.78 -8.41 16.06
C ASN A 161 18.14 -7.42 15.08
N LEU A 162 17.23 -7.87 14.22
CA LEU A 162 16.43 -6.97 13.39
C LEU A 162 15.55 -6.06 14.27
N SER A 163 14.81 -6.62 15.22
CA SER A 163 13.97 -5.83 16.14
C SER A 163 14.78 -4.79 16.91
N GLU A 164 15.95 -5.17 17.42
CA GLU A 164 16.87 -4.28 18.14
C GLU A 164 17.33 -3.10 17.27
N VAL A 165 17.70 -3.36 16.01
CA VAL A 165 18.05 -2.30 15.04
C VAL A 165 16.87 -1.37 14.78
N MET A 166 15.65 -1.91 14.72
CA MET A 166 14.44 -1.11 14.47
C MET A 166 14.05 -0.26 15.68
N ASP A 167 14.24 -0.75 16.90
CA ASP A 167 14.05 0.03 18.13
C ASP A 167 15.04 1.19 18.22
N ARG A 168 16.32 0.93 17.92
CA ARG A 168 17.35 1.97 17.87
C ARG A 168 17.08 3.02 16.80
N LEU A 169 16.59 2.59 15.63
CA LEU A 169 16.18 3.49 14.56
C LEU A 169 15.02 4.38 15.00
N GLN A 170 14.01 3.83 15.70
CA GLN A 170 12.93 4.61 16.29
C GLN A 170 13.50 5.68 17.23
N VAL A 171 14.41 5.31 18.13
CA VAL A 171 14.99 6.24 19.11
C VAL A 171 15.71 7.39 18.41
N LEU A 172 16.57 7.08 17.43
CA LEU A 172 17.25 8.09 16.63
C LEU A 172 16.25 9.02 15.92
N SER A 173 15.18 8.46 15.36
CA SER A 173 14.15 9.20 14.64
C SER A 173 13.37 10.15 15.56
N LEU A 174 13.05 9.70 16.77
CA LEU A 174 12.43 10.54 17.79
C LEU A 174 13.36 11.68 18.21
N MET A 175 14.65 11.39 18.45
CA MET A 175 15.65 12.42 18.77
C MET A 175 15.76 13.49 17.67
N ILE A 176 15.73 13.10 16.39
CA ILE A 176 15.85 14.05 15.27
C ILE A 176 14.66 15.00 15.15
N GLY A 177 13.46 14.56 15.55
CA GLY A 177 12.29 15.43 15.59
C GLY A 177 12.06 16.13 16.92
N ASP A 178 12.86 15.83 17.94
CA ASP A 178 12.87 16.51 19.23
C ASP A 178 13.86 17.68 19.19
N ASN A 179 13.34 18.89 19.00
CA ASN A 179 14.15 20.10 18.81
C ASN A 179 14.86 20.58 20.10
N GLU A 180 14.59 19.98 21.26
CA GLU A 180 15.10 20.47 22.56
C GLU A 180 16.21 19.58 23.16
N GLY A 181 16.55 18.45 22.55
CA GLY A 181 17.31 17.39 23.22
C GLY A 181 18.78 17.19 22.84
N PHE A 182 19.16 17.38 21.57
CA PHE A 182 20.48 16.98 21.07
C PHE A 182 20.91 17.80 19.85
N ASP A 183 22.11 18.38 19.88
CA ASP A 183 22.64 19.16 18.75
C ASP A 183 23.39 18.25 17.75
N PHE A 184 22.64 17.78 16.74
CA PHE A 184 23.18 16.97 15.65
C PHE A 184 24.17 17.70 14.74
N SER A 185 24.33 19.02 14.87
CA SER A 185 25.32 19.77 14.08
C SER A 185 26.74 19.64 14.63
N SER A 186 26.88 19.35 15.92
CA SER A 186 28.16 19.29 16.63
C SER A 186 28.46 17.91 17.22
N ASP A 187 27.44 17.14 17.60
CA ASP A 187 27.60 15.86 18.29
C ASP A 187 27.21 14.65 17.41
N LEU A 188 28.02 13.59 17.51
CA LEU A 188 27.73 12.28 16.94
C LEU A 188 26.99 11.41 17.97
N VAL A 189 25.91 10.78 17.54
CA VAL A 189 25.21 9.80 18.36
C VAL A 189 26.03 8.52 18.44
N THR A 190 26.21 8.02 19.67
CA THR A 190 26.85 6.71 19.94
C THR A 190 25.80 5.66 20.32
N LEU A 191 26.19 4.38 20.34
CA LEU A 191 25.30 3.33 20.83
C LEU A 191 24.90 3.56 22.29
N GLU A 192 25.83 3.99 23.15
CA GLU A 192 25.54 4.27 24.55
C GLU A 192 24.50 5.40 24.69
N THR A 193 24.65 6.46 23.90
CA THR A 193 23.67 7.55 23.82
C THR A 193 22.28 7.02 23.42
N LEU A 194 22.19 6.17 22.40
CA LEU A 194 20.91 5.59 21.97
C LEU A 194 20.28 4.74 23.07
N LEU A 195 21.06 3.89 23.73
CA LEU A 195 20.55 3.00 24.77
C LEU A 195 20.05 3.77 26.00
N ASP A 196 20.72 4.86 26.37
CA ASP A 196 20.30 5.69 27.51
C ASP A 196 19.06 6.53 27.18
N VAL A 197 18.98 7.09 25.97
CA VAL A 197 17.76 7.77 25.50
C VAL A 197 16.61 6.77 25.38
N MET A 198 16.86 5.55 24.92
CA MET A 198 15.86 4.49 24.83
C MET A 198 15.24 4.17 26.20
N LYS A 199 16.05 4.04 27.26
CA LYS A 199 15.55 3.86 28.64
C LYS A 199 14.73 5.04 29.14
N ARG A 200 15.05 6.26 28.70
CA ARG A 200 14.24 7.45 29.03
C ARG A 200 12.90 7.40 28.31
N PHE A 201 12.91 7.19 27.00
CA PHE A 201 11.72 7.11 26.17
C PHE A 201 10.79 5.95 26.57
N ASP A 202 11.34 4.82 27.01
CA ASP A 202 10.56 3.71 27.57
C ASP A 202 9.78 4.14 28.82
N ARG A 203 10.47 4.78 29.79
CA ARG A 203 9.84 5.30 31.01
C ARG A 203 8.76 6.35 30.72
N GLU A 204 8.94 7.14 29.67
CA GLU A 204 8.01 8.18 29.23
C GLU A 204 6.93 7.65 28.27
N SER A 205 6.93 6.35 27.93
CA SER A 205 6.00 5.72 26.98
C SER A 205 6.02 6.37 25.58
N LEU A 206 7.21 6.82 25.14
CA LEU A 206 7.45 7.44 23.83
C LEU A 206 7.87 6.42 22.75
N LEU A 207 8.19 5.18 23.14
CA LEU A 207 8.46 4.09 22.22
C LEU A 207 7.14 3.53 21.66
N VAL A 208 6.82 3.87 20.42
CA VAL A 208 5.50 3.69 19.78
C VAL A 208 5.54 2.85 18.50
N LEU A 209 6.71 2.33 18.14
CA LEU A 209 6.91 1.43 17.01
C LEU A 209 6.17 0.12 17.28
N THR A 210 5.28 -0.23 16.37
CA THR A 210 4.54 -1.49 16.39
C THR A 210 5.04 -2.39 15.27
N SER A 211 5.02 -3.71 15.50
CA SER A 211 5.30 -4.70 14.46
C SER A 211 4.21 -5.76 14.37
N GLN A 212 3.88 -6.17 13.14
CA GLN A 212 3.00 -7.30 12.85
C GLN A 212 3.78 -8.27 11.95
N GLN A 213 3.73 -9.56 12.27
CA GLN A 213 4.56 -10.58 11.62
C GLN A 213 3.74 -11.83 11.31
N VAL A 214 3.87 -12.34 10.09
CA VAL A 214 3.47 -13.72 9.76
C VAL A 214 4.70 -14.61 9.96
N MET A 215 4.72 -15.40 11.03
CA MET A 215 5.91 -16.17 11.47
C MET A 215 6.28 -17.39 10.59
N MET A 216 5.74 -17.48 9.38
CA MET A 216 6.07 -18.53 8.41
C MET A 216 6.87 -17.92 7.27
N SER A 217 7.86 -18.64 6.76
CA SER A 217 8.61 -18.21 5.59
C SER A 217 8.10 -18.90 4.30
N PRO A 218 7.93 -18.16 3.18
CA PRO A 218 8.08 -16.71 3.06
C PRO A 218 6.97 -15.96 3.80
N GLY A 219 7.33 -14.81 4.39
CA GLY A 219 6.41 -14.00 5.20
C GLY A 219 6.79 -12.53 5.20
N ASP A 220 5.87 -11.69 5.66
CA ASP A 220 6.05 -10.24 5.71
C ASP A 220 6.14 -9.76 7.17
N ILE A 221 7.02 -8.78 7.39
CA ILE A 221 7.14 -8.00 8.63
C ILE A 221 6.69 -6.58 8.31
N TRP A 222 5.67 -6.13 9.02
CA TRP A 222 5.14 -4.79 8.89
C TRP A 222 5.50 -3.96 10.11
N TYR A 223 5.99 -2.76 9.87
CA TYR A 223 6.25 -1.77 10.90
C TYR A 223 5.30 -0.59 10.76
N GLY A 224 4.80 -0.12 11.90
CA GLY A 224 4.03 1.12 11.99
C GLY A 224 4.63 2.02 13.07
N PHE A 225 5.18 3.15 12.66
CA PHE A 225 5.76 4.16 13.55
C PHE A 225 4.84 5.38 13.60
N LYS A 226 4.12 5.55 14.71
CA LYS A 226 3.21 6.69 14.90
C LYS A 226 4.01 7.88 15.43
N SER A 227 3.95 9.03 14.78
CA SER A 227 4.63 10.23 15.27
C SER A 227 3.80 11.48 15.06
N SER A 228 3.81 12.36 16.07
CA SER A 228 3.26 13.72 15.96
C SER A 228 4.21 14.69 15.24
N SER A 229 5.50 14.33 15.12
CA SER A 229 6.51 15.13 14.43
C SER A 229 6.74 14.56 13.03
N LEU A 230 6.43 15.37 12.01
CA LEU A 230 6.71 15.00 10.61
C LEU A 230 8.19 14.69 10.41
N ARG A 231 9.07 15.44 11.09
CA ARG A 231 10.52 15.26 11.05
C ARG A 231 10.94 13.89 11.58
N SER A 232 10.41 13.46 12.72
CA SER A 232 10.70 12.11 13.25
C SER A 232 10.22 11.02 12.31
N GLY A 233 9.01 11.15 11.78
CA GLY A 233 8.44 10.15 10.88
C GLY A 233 9.21 10.00 9.56
N VAL A 234 9.56 11.11 8.93
CA VAL A 234 10.40 11.10 7.72
C VAL A 234 11.79 10.54 8.03
N ALA A 235 12.40 10.93 9.15
CA ALA A 235 13.69 10.39 9.59
C ALA A 235 13.66 8.86 9.75
N PHE A 236 12.57 8.31 10.29
CA PHE A 236 12.38 6.86 10.41
C PHE A 236 12.36 6.16 9.06
N LEU A 237 11.54 6.64 8.10
CA LEU A 237 11.47 6.02 6.77
C LEU A 237 12.79 6.14 6.00
N VAL A 238 13.46 7.28 6.07
CA VAL A 238 14.78 7.50 5.44
C VAL A 238 15.82 6.56 6.04
N GLY A 239 15.89 6.46 7.37
CA GLY A 239 16.84 5.57 8.03
C GLY A 239 16.58 4.11 7.69
N LEU A 240 15.31 3.68 7.67
CA LEU A 240 14.95 2.32 7.26
C LEU A 240 15.37 2.05 5.81
N ALA A 241 15.09 2.96 4.89
CA ALA A 241 15.52 2.83 3.49
C ALA A 241 17.04 2.68 3.38
N LEU A 242 17.80 3.53 4.07
CA LEU A 242 19.26 3.49 4.08
C LEU A 242 19.81 2.20 4.72
N LEU A 243 19.18 1.67 5.76
CA LEU A 243 19.55 0.36 6.33
C LEU A 243 19.47 -0.75 5.28
N PHE A 244 18.60 -0.63 4.27
CA PHE A 244 18.43 -1.60 3.17
C PHE A 244 18.99 -1.12 1.83
N ASN A 245 19.87 -0.11 1.84
CA ASN A 245 20.47 0.49 0.64
C ASN A 245 19.43 0.91 -0.42
N GLN A 246 18.29 1.44 0.04
CA GLN A 246 17.25 2.04 -0.78
C GLN A 246 17.22 3.55 -0.61
N THR A 247 16.63 4.22 -1.59
CA THR A 247 16.27 5.63 -1.53
C THR A 247 14.75 5.76 -1.56
N ILE A 248 14.22 6.75 -0.87
CA ILE A 248 12.79 7.07 -0.89
C ILE A 248 12.56 8.46 -1.50
N ALA A 249 11.43 8.60 -2.16
CA ALA A 249 10.91 9.87 -2.66
C ALA A 249 9.48 10.03 -2.14
N PHE A 250 9.15 11.23 -1.67
CA PHE A 250 7.80 11.57 -1.22
C PHE A 250 7.10 12.36 -2.32
N ALA A 251 5.83 12.01 -2.58
CA ALA A 251 4.97 12.80 -3.47
C ALA A 251 4.56 14.14 -2.82
N ASP A 252 4.53 14.19 -1.49
CA ASP A 252 4.26 15.41 -0.72
C ASP A 252 5.52 16.29 -0.65
N ALA A 253 5.39 17.55 -1.08
CA ALA A 253 6.51 18.49 -1.18
C ALA A 253 7.09 18.90 0.20
N GLU A 254 6.29 18.91 1.25
CA GLU A 254 6.76 19.18 2.61
C GLU A 254 7.57 18.01 3.15
N LEU A 255 7.07 16.77 2.98
CA LEU A 255 7.81 15.57 3.38
C LEU A 255 9.12 15.44 2.59
N GLU A 256 9.12 15.78 1.30
CA GLU A 256 10.31 15.74 0.45
C GLU A 256 11.35 16.78 0.90
N ARG A 257 10.94 18.01 1.26
CA ARG A 257 11.83 19.01 1.85
C ARG A 257 12.43 18.54 3.18
N ILE A 258 11.60 17.97 4.06
CA ILE A 258 12.08 17.41 5.34
C ILE A 258 13.08 16.28 5.09
N LYS A 259 12.84 15.43 4.08
CA LYS A 259 13.76 14.36 3.68
C LYS A 259 15.15 14.90 3.38
N GLU A 260 15.26 15.96 2.59
CA GLU A 260 16.53 16.59 2.25
C GLU A 260 17.29 17.06 3.50
N GLU A 261 16.59 17.62 4.48
CA GLU A 261 17.19 18.09 5.74
C GLU A 261 17.62 16.95 6.68
N VAL A 262 16.83 15.88 6.79
CA VAL A 262 17.12 14.79 7.74
C VAL A 262 18.09 13.75 7.20
N THR A 263 18.20 13.60 5.87
CA THR A 263 19.05 12.59 5.24
C THR A 263 20.52 12.67 5.67
N PRO A 264 21.18 13.84 5.71
CA PRO A 264 22.56 13.96 6.18
C PRO A 264 22.71 13.52 7.65
N VAL A 265 21.78 13.97 8.50
CA VAL A 265 21.77 13.67 9.94
C VAL A 265 21.62 12.17 10.19
N ILE A 266 20.67 11.53 9.52
CA ILE A 266 20.48 10.07 9.59
C ILE A 266 21.74 9.36 9.08
N THR A 267 22.25 9.74 7.90
CA THR A 267 23.40 9.07 7.28
C THR A 267 24.62 9.08 8.20
N GLN A 268 24.88 10.21 8.86
CA GLN A 268 25.98 10.38 9.79
C GLN A 268 25.84 9.51 11.06
N ASN A 269 24.61 9.31 11.55
CA ASN A 269 24.33 8.65 12.83
C ASN A 269 23.86 7.19 12.71
N LEU A 270 23.56 6.72 11.49
CA LEU A 270 23.17 5.34 11.21
C LEU A 270 24.20 4.27 11.65
N PRO A 271 25.52 4.53 11.67
CA PRO A 271 26.48 3.59 12.23
C PRO A 271 26.17 3.18 13.69
N ALA A 272 25.72 4.11 14.53
CA ALA A 272 25.38 3.81 15.93
C ALA A 272 24.16 2.90 16.07
N VAL A 273 23.18 3.03 15.17
CA VAL A 273 22.00 2.15 15.11
C VAL A 273 22.41 0.70 14.84
N LYS A 274 23.40 0.50 13.97
CA LYS A 274 23.92 -0.81 13.56
C LYS A 274 24.98 -1.38 14.51
N ASP A 275 25.43 -0.60 15.50
CA ASP A 275 26.57 -0.99 16.30
C ASP A 275 26.32 -2.30 17.07
N ASN A 276 27.33 -3.17 17.14
CA ASN A 276 27.23 -4.52 17.67
C ASN A 276 26.18 -5.45 17.00
N VAL A 277 25.62 -5.08 15.84
CA VAL A 277 24.75 -5.94 15.04
C VAL A 277 25.30 -6.07 13.63
N ASP A 278 25.67 -7.28 13.23
CA ASP A 278 25.99 -7.57 11.83
C ASP A 278 24.71 -7.62 11.00
N LEU A 279 24.27 -6.44 10.55
CA LEU A 279 23.05 -6.30 9.77
C LEU A 279 23.14 -7.03 8.42
N GLU A 280 24.32 -7.17 7.83
CA GLU A 280 24.48 -7.91 6.58
C GLU A 280 24.27 -9.41 6.82
N ALA A 281 24.81 -9.97 7.91
CA ALA A 281 24.51 -11.34 8.32
C ALA A 281 23.02 -11.53 8.63
N VAL A 282 22.35 -10.56 9.27
CA VAL A 282 20.90 -10.60 9.54
C VAL A 282 20.10 -10.62 8.23
N LYS A 283 20.41 -9.73 7.29
CA LYS A 283 19.77 -9.68 5.97
C LYS A 283 19.97 -10.97 5.18
N GLN A 284 21.18 -11.54 5.22
CA GLN A 284 21.48 -12.80 4.56
C GLN A 284 20.73 -13.96 5.20
N ALA A 285 20.74 -14.06 6.53
CA ALA A 285 20.09 -15.14 7.26
C ALA A 285 18.56 -15.15 7.05
N LEU A 286 17.93 -13.98 7.07
CA LEU A 286 16.48 -13.85 6.89
C LEU A 286 16.08 -13.71 5.40
N TRP A 287 17.04 -13.57 4.48
CA TRP A 287 16.81 -13.09 3.11
C TRP A 287 15.85 -11.89 3.05
N VAL A 288 16.04 -10.95 3.99
CA VAL A 288 15.17 -9.79 4.12
C VAL A 288 15.50 -8.77 3.05
N LYS A 289 14.47 -8.38 2.32
CA LYS A 289 14.52 -7.25 1.39
C LYS A 289 13.29 -6.37 1.62
N PRO A 290 13.38 -5.06 1.33
CA PRO A 290 12.19 -4.23 1.17
C PRO A 290 11.21 -4.92 0.22
N ALA A 291 9.91 -4.82 0.49
CA ALA A 291 8.90 -5.32 -0.45
C ALA A 291 9.13 -4.68 -1.83
N GLY A 292 8.92 -5.43 -2.91
CA GLY A 292 9.08 -4.88 -4.26
C GLY A 292 8.09 -3.74 -4.46
N GLN A 293 8.58 -2.54 -4.76
CA GLN A 293 7.73 -1.41 -5.15
C GLN A 293 7.33 -1.61 -6.61
N ASN A 294 6.04 -1.59 -6.91
CA ASN A 294 5.59 -1.57 -8.29
C ASN A 294 5.87 -0.16 -8.87
N ARG A 295 7.00 0.01 -9.59
CA ARG A 295 7.51 1.33 -10.00
C ARG A 295 6.70 2.01 -11.09
N SER A 296 5.83 1.28 -11.79
CA SER A 296 4.99 1.80 -12.87
C SER A 296 3.80 2.63 -12.38
N PHE A 297 3.57 2.74 -11.07
CA PHE A 297 2.63 3.71 -10.50
C PHE A 297 3.10 5.17 -10.59
N VAL A 298 4.41 5.41 -10.70
CA VAL A 298 4.99 6.75 -10.50
C VAL A 298 5.47 7.40 -11.80
N ASP A 299 5.85 6.62 -12.82
CA ASP A 299 6.71 7.12 -13.91
C ASP A 299 6.24 6.88 -15.36
N GLN A 300 5.04 6.36 -15.65
CA GLN A 300 4.68 6.05 -17.05
C GLN A 300 3.38 6.69 -17.56
N GLU A 301 3.51 7.40 -18.68
CA GLU A 301 2.43 7.56 -19.65
C GLU A 301 1.96 6.17 -20.11
N PRO A 302 0.65 5.93 -20.21
CA PRO A 302 0.09 4.60 -20.44
C PRO A 302 0.57 4.03 -21.78
N SER A 303 1.24 2.88 -21.75
CA SER A 303 1.49 2.08 -22.94
C SER A 303 0.20 1.36 -23.36
N PRO A 304 -0.31 1.58 -24.58
CA PRO A 304 -1.59 1.01 -25.02
C PRO A 304 -1.54 -0.48 -25.40
N GLU A 305 -0.40 -1.18 -25.30
CA GLU A 305 -0.21 -2.49 -25.96
C GLU A 305 -0.23 -3.74 -25.04
N LEU A 306 -0.62 -3.63 -23.77
CA LEU A 306 -0.65 -4.79 -22.85
C LEU A 306 -2.02 -5.01 -22.18
N PHE A 307 -3.09 -5.01 -22.97
CA PHE A 307 -4.37 -5.55 -22.51
C PHE A 307 -4.45 -7.05 -22.81
N PRO A 308 -4.84 -7.90 -21.86
CA PRO A 308 -5.42 -9.20 -22.20
C PRO A 308 -6.69 -8.94 -23.01
N GLN A 309 -6.89 -9.69 -24.10
CA GLN A 309 -8.24 -9.85 -24.64
C GLN A 309 -9.05 -10.61 -23.58
N ASP A 310 -9.77 -9.87 -22.75
CA ASP A 310 -10.64 -10.45 -21.73
C ASP A 310 -11.72 -11.32 -22.39
N GLY A 311 -12.00 -12.48 -21.77
CA GLY A 311 -13.09 -13.34 -22.17
C GLY A 311 -12.68 -14.69 -22.75
N THR A 312 -12.10 -15.57 -21.92
CA THR A 312 -12.50 -16.98 -21.99
C THR A 312 -13.04 -17.40 -20.64
N PRO A 313 -14.36 -17.66 -20.51
CA PRO A 313 -14.90 -18.17 -19.27
C PRO A 313 -14.27 -19.53 -19.00
N ARG A 314 -13.42 -19.63 -17.98
CA ARG A 314 -12.98 -20.92 -17.45
C ARG A 314 -14.14 -21.48 -16.64
N TYR A 315 -15.09 -22.09 -17.33
CA TYR A 315 -15.97 -23.07 -16.72
C TYR A 315 -15.09 -24.13 -16.06
N SER A 316 -15.34 -24.38 -14.78
CA SER A 316 -14.90 -25.60 -14.12
C SER A 316 -15.42 -26.79 -14.94
N SER A 317 -14.58 -27.37 -15.77
CA SER A 317 -14.75 -28.76 -16.17
C SER A 317 -14.17 -29.59 -15.02
N ARG A 318 -15.02 -30.44 -14.45
CA ARG A 318 -14.62 -31.52 -13.56
C ARG A 318 -13.59 -32.43 -14.23
#